data_AF-A0A1Q6WNW3-F1
#
_entry.id   AF-A0A1Q6WNW3-F1
#
_cell.length_a   1.000
_cell.length_b   1.000
_cell.length_c   1.000
_cell.angle_alpha   90.00
_cell.angle_beta   90.00
_cell.angle_gamma   90.00
#
_symmetry.space_group_name_H-M   'P 1'
#
loop_
_entity.id
_entity.type
_entity.pdbx_description
1 polymer ?
#
loop_
_entity_poly.entity_id
_entity_poly.type
_entity_poly.pdbx_seq_one_letter_code
_entity_poly.pdbx_strand_id
1 'polypeptide(L)'
;MIGLETLPSLAALGDVARVVGRERLVFSLDLREGEPVLPPGAPPQGTPLELARAAVDREGVAAMLVLDVARVGSGLGVDLDLVAALRRAHPGSELLAGGGIGSVRDLERLADSGCDGALIATALHDGSLANEHIEAVRRR
;
A
#
# COMPACT_ATOMS: atom_id res chain seq x y z
N MET A 1 -1.46 -11.62 2.13
CA MET A 1 -1.12 -10.26 2.59
C MET A 1 -0.95 -10.29 4.11
N ILE A 2 0.01 -9.54 4.66
CA ILE A 2 0.26 -9.43 6.09
C ILE A 2 0.49 -7.97 6.46
N GLY A 3 -0.27 -7.45 7.41
CA GLY A 3 -0.15 -6.08 7.91
C GLY A 3 0.92 -5.93 8.99
N LEU A 4 1.61 -4.79 8.99
CA LEU A 4 2.60 -4.42 10.03
C LEU A 4 2.03 -4.56 11.44
N GLU A 5 0.78 -4.14 11.65
CA GLU A 5 0.06 -4.14 12.91
C GLU A 5 -0.26 -5.55 13.45
N THR A 6 -0.12 -6.58 12.61
CA THR A 6 -0.31 -7.99 12.98
C THR A 6 1.00 -8.70 13.34
N LEU A 7 2.14 -8.09 13.02
CA LEU A 7 3.45 -8.70 13.22
C LEU A 7 3.98 -8.40 14.62
N PRO A 8 4.56 -9.38 15.33
CA PRO A 8 5.23 -9.12 16.61
C PRO A 8 6.51 -8.29 16.45
N SER A 9 7.12 -8.33 15.26
CA SER A 9 8.22 -7.47 14.84
C SER A 9 8.33 -7.52 13.31
N LEU A 10 8.95 -6.53 12.69
CA LEU A 10 9.16 -6.55 11.25
C LEU A 10 10.01 -7.76 10.79
N ALA A 11 10.95 -8.22 11.61
CA ALA A 11 11.75 -9.41 11.32
C ALA A 11 10.93 -10.71 11.19
N ALA A 12 9.75 -10.78 11.83
CA ALA A 12 8.87 -11.94 11.66
C ALA A 12 8.32 -12.06 10.23
N LEU A 13 8.35 -10.98 9.45
CA LEU A 13 7.97 -10.99 8.04
C LEU A 13 8.88 -11.92 7.21
N GLY A 14 10.18 -11.95 7.50
CA GLY A 14 11.13 -12.84 6.84
C GLY A 14 10.85 -14.33 7.10
N ASP A 15 10.35 -14.67 8.30
CA ASP A 15 9.93 -16.03 8.63
C ASP A 15 8.69 -16.44 7.83
N VAL A 16 7.71 -15.54 7.72
CA VAL A 16 6.53 -15.81 6.89
C VAL A 16 6.91 -15.92 5.42
N ALA A 17 7.79 -15.04 4.92
CA ALA A 17 8.27 -15.08 3.55
C ALA A 17 8.97 -16.42 3.21
N ARG A 18 9.67 -17.03 4.17
CA ARG A 18 10.31 -18.35 3.99
C ARG A 18 9.31 -19.49 3.87
N VAL A 19 8.18 -19.42 4.58
CA VAL A 19 7.13 -20.45 4.56
C VAL A 19 6.21 -20.28 3.35
N VAL A 20 5.78 -19.05 3.09
CA VAL A 20 4.76 -18.73 2.09
C VAL A 20 5.38 -18.47 0.72
N GLY A 21 6.67 -18.18 0.61
CA GLY A 21 7.30 -17.73 -0.64
C GLY A 21 7.17 -16.21 -0.81
N ARG A 22 8.28 -15.56 -1.16
CA ARG A 22 8.40 -14.09 -1.23
C ARG A 22 7.50 -13.49 -2.30
N GLU A 23 7.39 -14.19 -3.42
CA GLU A 23 6.58 -13.86 -4.58
C GLU A 23 5.07 -13.96 -4.33
N ARG A 24 4.64 -14.65 -3.27
CA ARG A 24 3.22 -14.76 -2.86
C ARG A 24 2.85 -13.84 -1.70
N LEU A 25 3.83 -13.14 -1.14
CA LEU A 25 3.65 -12.31 0.05
C LEU A 25 3.54 -10.85 -0.35
N VAL A 26 2.41 -10.25 0.04
CA VAL A 26 2.21 -8.79 0.01
C VAL A 26 2.30 -8.27 1.44
N PHE A 27 3.21 -7.34 1.69
CA PHE A 27 3.30 -6.61 2.96
C PHE A 27 2.36 -5.40 2.95
N SER A 28 1.41 -5.32 3.89
CA SER A 28 0.56 -4.15 4.05
C SER A 28 1.18 -3.20 5.07
N LEU A 29 1.39 -1.97 4.65
CA LEU A 29 1.77 -0.86 5.50
C LEU A 29 0.55 0.05 5.66
N ASP A 30 -0.23 -0.26 6.69
CA ASP A 30 -1.40 0.52 7.05
C ASP A 30 -0.96 1.78 7.79
N LEU A 31 -1.51 2.92 7.38
CA LEU A 31 -1.24 4.24 7.93
C LEU A 31 -2.53 4.84 8.47
N ARG A 32 -2.41 5.75 9.42
CA ARG A 32 -3.49 6.63 9.86
C ARG A 32 -2.96 8.04 9.86
N GLU A 33 -3.50 8.88 8.97
CA GLU A 33 -3.06 10.28 8.82
C GLU A 33 -1.57 10.36 8.48
N GLY A 34 -1.09 9.46 7.63
CA GLY A 34 0.32 9.35 7.22
C GLY A 34 1.23 8.60 8.21
N GLU A 35 0.78 8.30 9.43
CA GLU A 35 1.60 7.60 10.43
C GLU A 35 1.36 6.08 10.43
N PRO A 36 2.40 5.24 10.56
CA PRO A 36 2.25 3.78 10.59
C PRO A 36 1.32 3.30 11.71
N VAL A 37 0.39 2.42 11.37
CA VAL A 37 -0.40 1.67 12.35
C VAL A 37 0.47 0.54 12.89
N LEU A 38 0.71 0.57 14.19
CA LEU A 38 1.59 -0.37 14.88
C LEU A 38 0.78 -1.39 15.70
N PRO A 39 1.37 -2.55 16.02
CA PRO A 39 0.75 -3.49 16.95
C PRO A 39 0.44 -2.83 18.31
N PRO A 40 -0.64 -3.20 18.99
CA PRO A 40 -0.98 -2.63 20.29
C PRO A 40 0.17 -2.76 21.30
N GLY A 41 0.58 -1.63 21.88
CA GLY A 41 1.67 -1.58 22.85
C GLY A 41 3.09 -1.62 22.25
N ALA A 42 3.22 -1.65 20.93
CA ALA A 42 4.52 -1.50 20.29
C ALA A 42 5.07 -0.06 20.51
N PRO A 43 6.40 0.10 20.69
CA PRO A 43 7.02 1.42 20.72
C PRO A 43 6.88 2.10 19.34
N PRO A 44 6.99 3.44 19.26
CA PRO A 44 7.08 4.14 17.99
C PRO A 44 8.15 3.50 17.09
N GLN A 45 7.81 3.34 15.82
CA GLN A 45 8.73 2.82 14.82
C GLN A 45 9.07 3.92 13.81
N GLY A 46 10.01 3.63 12.91
CA GLY A 46 10.42 4.58 11.87
C GLY A 46 9.27 5.05 10.98
N THR A 47 9.59 5.99 10.11
CA THR A 47 8.68 6.52 9.10
C THR A 47 8.16 5.43 8.15
N PRO A 48 7.05 5.67 7.44
CA PRO A 48 6.53 4.73 6.43
C PRO A 48 7.61 4.27 5.43
N LEU A 49 8.45 5.19 4.98
CA LEU A 49 9.53 4.90 4.04
C LEU A 49 10.63 4.02 4.66
N GLU A 50 10.99 4.23 5.93
CA GLU A 50 11.97 3.39 6.63
C GLU A 50 11.46 1.97 6.85
N LEU A 51 10.18 1.82 7.19
CA LEU A 51 9.53 0.52 7.38
C LEU A 51 9.41 -0.25 6.06
N ALA A 52 8.98 0.43 4.99
CA ALA A 52 8.94 -0.16 3.65
C ALA A 52 10.34 -0.63 3.20
N ARG A 53 11.37 0.20 3.41
CA ARG A 53 12.76 -0.18 3.13
C ARG A 53 13.20 -1.40 3.90
N ALA A 54 12.90 -1.47 5.19
CA ALA A 54 13.27 -2.64 5.99
C ALA A 54 12.52 -3.91 5.52
N ALA A 55 11.24 -3.80 5.16
CA ALA A 55 10.46 -4.92 4.63
C ALA A 55 11.02 -5.44 3.29
N VAL A 56 11.42 -4.56 2.39
CA VAL A 56 11.98 -4.95 1.08
C VAL A 56 13.44 -5.37 1.19
N ASP A 57 14.30 -4.54 1.75
CA ASP A 57 15.76 -4.73 1.71
C ASP A 57 16.23 -5.84 2.66
N ARG A 58 15.57 -6.01 3.81
CA ARG A 58 15.98 -6.99 4.84
C ARG A 58 15.14 -8.26 4.77
N GLU A 59 13.83 -8.11 4.75
CA GLU A 59 12.90 -9.25 4.80
C GLU A 59 12.63 -9.83 3.40
N GLY A 60 12.91 -9.03 2.34
CA GLY A 60 12.88 -9.48 0.97
C GLY A 60 11.48 -9.67 0.40
N VAL A 61 10.54 -8.84 0.85
CA VAL A 61 9.20 -8.80 0.29
C VAL A 61 9.22 -8.20 -1.12
N ALA A 62 8.52 -8.86 -2.04
CA ALA A 62 8.45 -8.45 -3.44
C ALA A 62 7.32 -7.45 -3.73
N ALA A 63 6.24 -7.47 -2.92
CA ALA A 63 5.05 -6.67 -3.13
C ALA A 63 4.61 -5.94 -1.85
N MET A 64 4.22 -4.68 -1.97
CA MET A 64 3.72 -3.88 -0.85
C MET A 64 2.38 -3.23 -1.19
N LEU A 65 1.50 -3.15 -0.20
CA LEU A 65 0.31 -2.30 -0.19
C LEU A 65 0.52 -1.17 0.81
N VAL A 66 0.37 0.08 0.39
CA VAL A 66 0.26 1.22 1.32
C VAL A 66 -1.19 1.68 1.41
N LEU A 67 -1.73 1.78 2.62
CA LEU A 67 -3.13 2.10 2.83
C LEU A 67 -3.28 3.11 3.97
N ASP A 68 -3.70 4.33 3.68
CA ASP A 68 -4.09 5.27 4.73
C ASP A 68 -5.56 5.08 5.10
N VAL A 69 -5.81 4.44 6.24
CA VAL A 69 -7.16 4.13 6.71
C VAL A 69 -7.95 5.38 7.09
N ALA A 70 -7.28 6.51 7.39
CA ALA A 70 -7.95 7.78 7.65
C ALA A 70 -8.56 8.38 6.37
N ARG A 71 -8.06 7.99 5.19
CA ARG A 71 -8.55 8.46 3.90
C ARG A 71 -9.65 7.58 3.31
N VAL A 72 -9.88 6.38 3.85
CA VAL A 72 -10.93 5.46 3.34
C VAL A 72 -12.29 6.14 3.37
N GLY A 73 -12.99 6.12 2.24
CA GLY A 73 -14.31 6.76 2.06
C GLY A 73 -14.31 8.29 2.01
N SER A 74 -13.15 8.94 2.09
CA SER A 74 -13.06 10.41 2.04
C SER A 74 -13.17 11.01 0.63
N GLY A 75 -12.86 10.23 -0.41
CA GLY A 75 -12.74 10.73 -1.78
C GLY A 75 -11.57 11.71 -2.01
N LEU A 76 -10.65 11.85 -1.05
CA LEU A 76 -9.52 12.78 -1.12
C LEU A 76 -8.34 12.28 -1.98
N GLY A 77 -8.41 11.06 -2.50
CA GLY A 77 -7.30 10.37 -3.12
C GLY A 77 -6.24 9.89 -2.13
N VAL A 78 -5.30 9.10 -2.63
CA VAL A 78 -4.17 8.57 -1.85
C VAL A 78 -3.07 9.62 -1.68
N ASP A 79 -2.12 9.34 -0.78
CA ASP A 79 -0.90 10.13 -0.65
C ASP A 79 0.08 9.86 -1.82
N LEU A 80 0.00 10.69 -2.86
CA LEU A 80 0.83 10.52 -4.06
C LEU A 80 2.31 10.79 -3.81
N ASP A 81 2.66 11.64 -2.82
CA ASP A 81 4.05 11.95 -2.50
C ASP A 81 4.73 10.74 -1.85
N LEU A 82 4.02 10.08 -0.92
CA LEU A 82 4.48 8.83 -0.34
C LEU A 82 4.61 7.72 -1.40
N VAL A 83 3.60 7.54 -2.25
CA VAL A 83 3.65 6.53 -3.32
C VAL A 83 4.86 6.76 -4.24
N ALA A 84 5.08 8.01 -4.68
CA ALA A 84 6.22 8.35 -5.52
C ALA A 84 7.56 8.15 -4.80
N ALA A 85 7.64 8.42 -3.49
CA ALA A 85 8.82 8.15 -2.68
C ALA A 85 9.12 6.65 -2.56
N LEU A 86 8.08 5.83 -2.35
CA LEU A 86 8.20 4.36 -2.28
C LEU A 86 8.65 3.78 -3.63
N ARG A 87 8.03 4.21 -4.75
CA ARG A 87 8.46 3.79 -6.09
C ARG A 87 9.92 4.15 -6.37
N ARG A 88 10.36 5.37 -6.02
CA ARG A 88 11.78 5.76 -6.17
C ARG A 88 12.71 4.91 -5.33
N ALA A 89 12.31 4.52 -4.13
CA ALA A 89 13.12 3.68 -3.25
C ALA A 89 13.19 2.22 -3.73
N HIS A 90 12.09 1.70 -4.29
CA HIS A 90 11.96 0.29 -4.67
C HIS A 90 11.37 0.13 -6.09
N PRO A 91 12.14 0.48 -7.14
CA PRO A 91 11.63 0.46 -8.51
C PRO A 91 11.27 -0.94 -9.02
N GLY A 92 11.84 -2.00 -8.46
CA GLY A 92 11.57 -3.40 -8.84
C GLY A 92 10.51 -4.11 -7.98
N SER A 93 10.00 -3.47 -6.93
CA SER A 93 8.94 -4.05 -6.10
C SER A 93 7.57 -3.72 -6.70
N GLU A 94 6.63 -4.66 -6.56
CA GLU A 94 5.23 -4.38 -6.84
C GLU A 94 4.68 -3.43 -5.76
N LEU A 95 4.06 -2.34 -6.18
CA LEU A 95 3.53 -1.29 -5.32
C LEU A 95 2.04 -1.11 -5.58
N LEU A 96 1.25 -1.38 -4.54
CA LEU A 96 -0.19 -1.16 -4.50
C LEU A 96 -0.49 -0.01 -3.54
N ALA A 97 -1.52 0.78 -3.82
CA ALA A 97 -1.95 1.85 -2.93
C ALA A 97 -3.47 1.94 -2.78
N GLY A 98 -3.92 2.35 -1.60
CA GLY A 98 -5.33 2.55 -1.29
C GLY A 98 -5.57 3.65 -0.27
N GLY A 99 -6.85 3.90 0.01
CA GLY A 99 -7.28 4.91 0.98
C GLY A 99 -7.64 6.23 0.33
N GLY A 100 -8.90 6.33 -0.13
CA GLY A 100 -9.48 7.61 -0.57
C GLY A 100 -9.68 7.78 -2.08
N ILE A 101 -9.37 6.77 -2.90
CA ILE A 101 -9.67 6.79 -4.34
C ILE A 101 -11.18 6.94 -4.55
N GLY A 102 -11.60 8.02 -5.22
CA GLY A 102 -13.00 8.33 -5.47
C GLY A 102 -13.35 8.59 -6.94
N SER A 103 -12.35 8.71 -7.81
CA SER A 103 -12.55 9.11 -9.21
C SER A 103 -11.56 8.46 -10.17
N VAL A 104 -11.89 8.47 -11.47
CA VAL A 104 -10.98 8.05 -12.55
C VAL A 104 -9.68 8.84 -12.51
N ARG A 105 -9.76 10.14 -12.22
CA ARG A 105 -8.59 11.01 -12.11
C ARG A 105 -7.65 10.61 -10.97
N ASP A 106 -8.16 10.03 -9.89
CA ASP A 106 -7.31 9.49 -8.83
C ASP A 106 -6.51 8.28 -9.34
N LEU A 107 -7.13 7.42 -10.13
CA LEU A 107 -6.49 6.26 -10.73
C LEU A 107 -5.42 6.67 -11.75
N GLU A 108 -5.70 7.66 -12.58
CA GLU A 108 -4.72 8.21 -13.53
C GLU A 108 -3.50 8.78 -12.81
N ARG A 109 -3.72 9.62 -11.79
CA ARG A 109 -2.63 10.19 -10.98
C ARG A 109 -1.82 9.11 -10.25
N LEU A 110 -2.49 8.06 -9.80
CA LEU A 110 -1.83 6.93 -9.14
C LEU A 110 -1.00 6.09 -10.12
N ALA A 111 -1.48 5.89 -11.34
CA ALA A 111 -0.70 5.24 -12.38
C ALA A 111 0.54 6.09 -12.76
N ASP A 112 0.38 7.41 -12.85
CA ASP A 112 1.47 8.32 -13.21
C ASP A 112 2.53 8.46 -12.10
N SER A 113 2.19 8.17 -10.84
CA SER A 113 3.20 8.06 -9.75
C SER A 113 3.99 6.75 -9.79
N GLY A 114 3.66 5.85 -10.73
CA GLY A 114 4.31 4.57 -10.93
C GLY A 114 3.78 3.47 -10.02
N CYS A 115 2.59 3.61 -9.44
CA CYS A 115 1.93 2.54 -8.71
C CYS A 115 1.46 1.44 -9.67
N ASP A 116 1.62 0.18 -9.29
CA ASP A 116 1.25 -0.97 -10.15
C ASP A 116 -0.23 -1.35 -10.02
N GLY A 117 -0.85 -1.02 -8.88
CA GLY A 117 -2.26 -1.30 -8.65
C GLY A 117 -2.91 -0.40 -7.61
N ALA A 118 -4.24 -0.41 -7.64
CA ALA A 118 -5.09 0.40 -6.78
C ALA A 118 -6.03 -0.49 -5.95
N LEU A 119 -6.08 -0.23 -4.64
CA LEU A 119 -7.08 -0.81 -3.74
C LEU A 119 -8.29 0.13 -3.65
N ILE A 120 -9.41 -0.28 -4.25
CA ILE A 120 -10.66 0.50 -4.30
C ILE A 120 -11.76 -0.29 -3.59
N ALA A 121 -12.47 0.35 -2.66
CA ALA A 121 -13.59 -0.26 -1.94
C ALA A 121 -14.81 0.67 -1.93
N THR A 122 -14.76 1.78 -1.17
CA THR A 122 -15.92 2.66 -0.97
C THR A 122 -16.52 3.17 -2.28
N ALA A 123 -15.69 3.68 -3.19
CA ALA A 123 -16.15 4.21 -4.48
C ALA A 123 -16.84 3.16 -5.38
N LEU A 124 -16.50 1.88 -5.23
CA LEU A 124 -17.21 0.80 -5.94
C LEU A 124 -18.54 0.47 -5.27
N HIS A 125 -18.58 0.53 -3.94
CA HIS A 125 -19.78 0.24 -3.17
C HIS A 125 -20.85 1.33 -3.32
N ASP A 126 -20.44 2.60 -3.35
CA ASP A 126 -21.34 3.75 -3.48
C ASP A 126 -21.67 4.13 -4.93
N GLY A 127 -20.97 3.53 -5.91
CA GLY A 127 -21.21 3.74 -7.34
C GLY A 127 -20.49 4.96 -7.94
N SER A 128 -19.65 5.67 -7.19
CA SER A 128 -18.81 6.76 -7.71
C SER A 128 -17.81 6.26 -8.76
N LEU A 129 -17.40 4.99 -8.64
CA LEU A 129 -16.65 4.25 -9.65
C LEU A 129 -17.41 2.99 -10.06
N ALA A 130 -17.25 2.61 -11.32
CA ALA A 130 -17.89 1.46 -11.94
C ALA A 130 -16.85 0.71 -12.79
N ASN A 131 -17.18 -0.50 -13.22
CA ASN A 131 -16.25 -1.32 -14.01
C ASN A 131 -15.77 -0.60 -15.29
N GLU A 132 -16.65 0.15 -15.95
CA GLU A 132 -16.31 0.93 -17.16
C GLU A 132 -15.19 1.95 -16.89
N HIS A 133 -15.25 2.61 -15.73
CA HIS A 133 -14.23 3.55 -15.28
C HIS A 133 -12.88 2.87 -15.02
N ILE A 134 -12.90 1.66 -14.45
CA ILE A 134 -11.69 0.87 -14.17
C ILE A 134 -11.05 0.38 -15.48
N GLU A 135 -11.86 -0.14 -16.41
CA GLU A 135 -11.36 -0.63 -17.69
C GLU A 135 -10.73 0.49 -18.54
N ALA A 136 -11.23 1.72 -18.44
CA ALA A 136 -10.67 2.87 -19.15
C ALA A 136 -9.23 3.21 -18.75
N VAL A 137 -8.83 2.94 -17.50
CA VAL A 137 -7.49 3.27 -16.97
C VAL A 137 -6.57 2.06 -16.86
N ARG A 138 -7.08 0.86 -17.12
CA ARG A 138 -6.33 -0.39 -17.01
C ARG A 138 -5.23 -0.44 -18.07
N ARG A 139 -3.98 -0.40 -17.63
CA ARG A 139 -2.81 -0.56 -18.52
C ARG A 139 -2.58 -2.06 -18.77
N ARG A 140 -2.22 -2.41 -20.01
CA ARG A 140 -1.91 -3.78 -20.45
C ARG A 140 -0.46 -4.13 -20.22
#